data_AF-A0A2C0ZUC8-F1
#
_entry.id   AF-A0A2C0ZUC8-F1
#
_cell.length_a   1.000
_cell.length_b   1.000
_cell.length_c   1.000
_cell.angle_alpha   90.00
_cell.angle_beta   90.00
_cell.angle_gamma   90.00
#
_symmetry.space_group_name_H-M   'P 1'
#
loop_
_entity.id
_entity.type
_entity.pdbx_description
1 polymer ?
#
loop_
_entity_poly.entity_id
_entity_poly.type
_entity_poly.pdbx_seq_one_letter_code
_entity_poly.pdbx_strand_id
1 'polypeptide(L)'
;MLLDWSRIKTIFILTFLVLDIFLAIQYYQKRSSDQFDTIAESSIEEQLKENDITYVSLPKNSLKESYISGNSKDFSKKVMEDRKGQDIETYKDVLQSRLKKPVPIAKTNKIPFLENFVKEYIWNGGSYRYCQIDQNSKTIYFCQTYKDRLIYNIESSVVEIKYNDKNEIYAYRQRYLENLKEMVDKKNIQEALPAIKAIENLFVKDELKPSDRITKVDFGYYTVIPLSTGVKFIAPAWHIVVNEQQDYFVNAIEGQIIKIDKEQWSE
;
A
#
# COMPACT_ATOMS: atom_id res chain seq x y z
N MET A 1 -46.23 -32.40 -12.58
CA MET A 1 -45.88 -31.52 -11.45
C MET A 1 -45.14 -30.33 -12.04
N LEU A 2 -45.89 -29.37 -12.59
CA LEU A 2 -45.29 -28.17 -13.17
C LEU A 2 -44.84 -27.31 -11.99
N LEU A 3 -43.53 -27.09 -11.91
CA LEU A 3 -42.88 -26.22 -10.95
C LEU A 3 -43.63 -24.88 -10.93
N ASP A 4 -44.15 -24.47 -9.78
CA ASP A 4 -44.91 -23.22 -9.61
C ASP A 4 -43.97 -22.02 -9.83
N TRP A 5 -43.79 -21.66 -11.10
CA TRP A 5 -42.91 -20.60 -11.60
C TRP A 5 -43.22 -19.24 -10.98
N SER A 6 -44.48 -19.01 -10.60
CA SER A 6 -44.91 -17.83 -9.86
C SER A 6 -44.37 -17.81 -8.42
N ARG A 7 -44.36 -18.95 -7.72
CA ARG A 7 -43.85 -19.04 -6.34
C ARG A 7 -42.35 -18.85 -6.28
N ILE A 8 -41.61 -19.41 -7.23
CA ILE A 8 -40.16 -19.24 -7.31
C ILE A 8 -39.79 -17.78 -7.58
N LYS A 9 -40.51 -17.08 -8.48
CA LYS A 9 -40.31 -15.64 -8.71
C LYS A 9 -40.54 -14.83 -7.44
N THR A 10 -41.61 -15.10 -6.70
CA THR A 10 -41.91 -14.40 -5.44
C THR A 10 -40.82 -14.63 -4.41
N ILE A 11 -40.37 -15.89 -4.24
CA ILE A 11 -39.27 -16.22 -3.32
C ILE A 11 -38.00 -15.46 -3.73
N PHE A 12 -37.67 -15.43 -5.02
CA PHE A 12 -36.46 -14.76 -5.53
C PHE A 12 -36.50 -13.24 -5.28
N ILE A 13 -37.64 -12.59 -5.55
CA ILE A 13 -37.85 -11.18 -5.26
C ILE A 13 -37.70 -10.90 -3.77
N LEU A 14 -38.27 -11.76 -2.92
CA LEU A 14 -38.25 -11.58 -1.46
C LEU A 14 -36.84 -11.81 -0.90
N THR A 15 -36.08 -12.76 -1.43
CA THR A 15 -34.68 -12.97 -1.06
C THR A 15 -33.77 -11.80 -1.47
N PHE A 16 -33.97 -11.23 -2.67
CA PHE A 16 -33.24 -10.04 -3.10
C PHE A 16 -33.59 -8.83 -2.23
N LEU A 17 -34.86 -8.64 -1.91
CA LEU A 17 -35.31 -7.54 -1.05
C LEU A 17 -34.70 -7.61 0.37
N VAL A 18 -34.58 -8.81 0.95
CA VAL A 18 -33.91 -9.00 2.25
C VAL A 18 -32.42 -8.65 2.13
N LEU A 19 -31.74 -9.08 1.06
CA LEU A 19 -30.34 -8.75 0.80
C LEU A 19 -30.15 -7.23 0.62
N ASP A 20 -31.02 -6.59 -0.15
CA ASP A 20 -30.96 -5.15 -0.41
C ASP A 20 -31.19 -4.33 0.86
N ILE A 21 -32.12 -4.74 1.73
CA ILE A 21 -32.32 -4.13 3.05
C ILE A 21 -31.07 -4.31 3.93
N PHE A 22 -30.48 -5.51 3.93
CA PHE A 22 -29.25 -5.78 4.68
C PHE A 22 -28.08 -4.91 4.19
N LEU A 23 -27.92 -4.77 2.88
CA LEU A 23 -26.93 -3.88 2.27
C LEU A 23 -27.21 -2.40 2.58
N ALA A 24 -28.48 -1.98 2.57
CA ALA A 24 -28.87 -0.62 2.92
C ALA A 24 -28.57 -0.31 4.39
N ILE A 25 -28.84 -1.25 5.31
CA ILE A 25 -28.48 -1.11 6.73
C ILE A 25 -26.96 -1.01 6.89
N GLN A 26 -26.19 -1.90 6.25
CA GLN A 26 -24.73 -1.82 6.31
C GLN A 26 -24.18 -0.52 5.73
N TYR A 27 -24.73 -0.06 4.60
CA TYR A 27 -24.37 1.21 3.99
C TYR A 27 -24.68 2.39 4.92
N TYR A 28 -25.85 2.38 5.56
CA TYR A 28 -26.25 3.43 6.50
C TYR A 28 -25.41 3.42 7.76
N GLN A 29 -25.11 2.25 8.33
CA GLN A 29 -24.22 2.12 9.50
C GLN A 29 -22.80 2.61 9.19
N LYS A 30 -22.24 2.24 8.02
CA LYS A 30 -20.93 2.73 7.56
C LYS A 30 -20.90 4.25 7.37
N ARG A 31 -22.01 4.85 6.90
CA ARG A 31 -22.12 6.31 6.78
C ARG A 31 -22.39 6.99 8.11
N SER A 32 -23.07 6.33 9.04
CA SER A 32 -23.38 6.87 10.36
C SER A 32 -22.17 6.82 11.28
N SER A 33 -21.27 5.84 11.14
CA SER A 33 -19.96 5.86 11.82
C SER A 33 -19.09 7.04 11.37
N ASP A 34 -19.31 7.58 10.17
CA ASP A 34 -18.63 8.79 9.68
C ASP A 34 -19.28 10.10 10.19
N GLN A 35 -20.43 10.05 10.88
CA GLN A 35 -21.24 11.24 11.24
C GLN A 35 -21.84 11.24 12.66
N PHE A 36 -21.35 10.44 13.60
CA PHE A 36 -21.74 10.57 15.01
C PHE A 36 -20.75 11.44 15.81
N ASP A 37 -20.69 12.72 15.46
CA ASP A 37 -20.29 13.76 16.43
C ASP A 37 -21.59 14.30 17.06
N THR A 38 -21.93 13.88 18.29
CA THR A 38 -22.73 14.63 19.30
C THR A 38 -23.21 13.76 20.48
N ILE A 39 -22.28 13.06 21.12
CA ILE A 39 -22.29 12.91 22.59
C ILE A 39 -20.90 13.39 22.99
N ALA A 40 -20.74 14.11 24.10
CA ALA A 40 -19.48 14.70 24.52
C ALA A 40 -18.46 13.62 24.94
N GLU A 41 -17.98 12.84 23.98
CA GLU A 41 -16.70 12.14 24.06
C GLU A 41 -15.60 13.19 24.02
N SER A 42 -14.57 13.00 24.85
CA SER A 42 -13.34 13.79 24.76
C SER A 42 -12.78 13.68 23.34
N SER A 43 -12.19 14.75 22.82
CA SER A 43 -11.67 14.74 21.45
C SER A 43 -10.63 13.61 21.31
N ILE A 44 -10.43 13.07 20.11
CA ILE A 44 -9.42 12.01 19.93
C ILE A 44 -8.04 12.46 20.42
N GLU A 45 -7.68 13.73 20.24
CA GLU A 45 -6.44 14.29 20.76
C GLU A 45 -6.35 14.25 22.29
N GLU A 46 -7.47 14.47 22.99
CA GLU A 46 -7.55 14.33 24.45
C GLU A 46 -7.40 12.87 24.87
N GLN A 47 -8.10 11.94 24.20
CA GLN A 47 -8.01 10.51 24.50
C GLN A 47 -6.59 9.96 24.27
N LEU A 48 -5.95 10.34 23.16
CA LEU A 48 -4.55 9.98 22.89
C LEU A 48 -3.63 10.53 23.98
N LYS A 49 -3.84 11.78 24.40
CA LYS A 49 -3.04 12.43 25.45
C LYS A 49 -3.25 11.77 26.82
N GLU A 50 -4.47 11.39 27.18
CA GLU A 50 -4.79 10.68 28.43
C GLU A 50 -4.10 9.30 28.49
N ASN A 51 -3.86 8.68 27.33
CA ASN A 51 -3.14 7.42 27.21
C ASN A 51 -1.63 7.61 27.00
N ASP A 52 -1.09 8.82 27.15
CA ASP A 52 0.31 9.17 26.89
C ASP A 52 0.78 8.82 25.46
N ILE A 53 -0.14 8.72 24.50
CA ILE A 53 0.18 8.46 23.09
C ILE A 53 0.59 9.76 22.42
N THR A 54 1.75 9.73 21.74
CA THR A 54 2.30 10.90 21.05
C THR A 54 2.38 10.68 19.55
N TYR A 55 2.28 11.75 18.76
CA TYR A 55 2.38 11.67 17.30
C TYR A 55 3.14 12.86 16.70
N VAL A 56 3.80 12.62 15.56
CA VAL A 56 4.46 13.66 14.77
C VAL A 56 3.47 14.66 14.17
N SER A 57 3.96 15.80 13.68
CA SER A 57 3.10 16.79 13.01
C SER A 57 2.33 16.16 11.85
N LEU A 58 0.99 16.28 11.90
CA LEU A 58 0.12 15.71 10.87
C LEU A 58 0.06 16.61 9.62
N PRO A 59 -0.06 16.02 8.42
CA PRO A 59 -0.35 16.76 7.21
C PRO A 59 -1.70 17.47 7.33
N LYS A 60 -1.73 18.78 7.04
CA LYS A 60 -2.94 19.62 7.19
C LYS A 60 -3.78 19.75 5.92
N ASN A 61 -3.30 19.23 4.79
CA ASN A 61 -3.96 19.41 3.51
C ASN A 61 -5.06 18.36 3.36
N SER A 62 -6.27 18.79 3.02
CA SER A 62 -7.27 17.87 2.49
C SER A 62 -6.80 17.34 1.14
N LEU A 63 -6.89 16.02 0.99
CA LEU A 63 -6.51 15.33 -0.22
C LEU A 63 -7.77 14.83 -0.92
N LYS A 64 -7.80 14.95 -2.24
CA LYS A 64 -8.86 14.37 -3.06
C LYS A 64 -8.29 13.18 -3.78
N GLU A 65 -8.74 11.98 -3.40
CA GLU A 65 -8.11 10.74 -3.84
C GLU A 65 -9.13 9.71 -4.32
N SER A 66 -8.63 8.76 -5.09
CA SER A 66 -9.43 7.64 -5.60
C SER A 66 -8.59 6.38 -5.62
N TYR A 67 -9.29 5.24 -5.64
CA TYR A 67 -8.68 3.97 -5.99
C TYR A 67 -8.03 4.05 -7.37
N ILE A 68 -6.87 3.43 -7.51
CA ILE A 68 -6.21 3.27 -8.79
C ILE A 68 -6.17 1.78 -9.15
N SER A 69 -6.20 1.53 -10.45
CA SER A 69 -6.02 0.20 -11.02
C SER A 69 -4.78 0.18 -11.91
N GLY A 70 -4.11 -0.97 -11.96
CA GLY A 70 -2.96 -1.20 -12.83
C GLY A 70 -2.80 -2.67 -13.16
N ASN A 71 -1.89 -2.97 -14.08
CA ASN A 71 -1.59 -4.35 -14.49
C ASN A 71 -0.15 -4.68 -14.15
N SER A 72 0.10 -5.92 -13.72
CA SER A 72 1.46 -6.42 -13.54
C SER A 72 2.15 -6.47 -14.90
N LYS A 73 3.36 -5.89 -14.99
CA LYS A 73 4.13 -5.85 -16.21
C LYS A 73 4.54 -7.25 -16.62
N ASP A 74 4.18 -7.66 -17.83
CA ASP A 74 4.70 -8.88 -18.41
C ASP A 74 6.09 -8.62 -19.04
N PHE A 75 7.14 -9.06 -18.36
CA PHE A 75 8.54 -8.97 -18.80
C PHE A 75 8.90 -10.02 -19.84
N SER A 76 8.11 -11.09 -20.01
CA SER A 76 8.40 -12.14 -20.99
C SER A 76 8.15 -11.72 -22.44
N LYS A 77 7.33 -10.67 -22.64
CA LYS A 77 6.91 -10.19 -23.97
C LYS A 77 7.95 -9.36 -24.71
N LYS A 78 9.07 -8.99 -24.09
CA LYS A 78 10.12 -8.18 -24.72
C LYS A 78 11.48 -8.58 -24.18
N VAL A 79 12.43 -8.83 -25.09
CA VAL A 79 13.83 -9.04 -24.71
C VAL A 79 14.34 -7.77 -24.04
N MET A 80 14.82 -7.91 -22.81
CA MET A 80 15.44 -6.83 -22.06
C MET A 80 16.91 -6.74 -22.46
N GLU A 81 17.37 -5.57 -22.87
CA GLU A 81 18.77 -5.35 -23.21
C GLU A 81 19.66 -5.44 -21.96
N ASP A 82 20.83 -6.07 -22.07
CA ASP A 82 21.85 -6.08 -21.01
C ASP A 82 22.25 -4.63 -20.72
N ARG A 83 22.00 -4.19 -19.49
CA ARG A 83 22.43 -2.89 -18.98
C ARG A 83 23.57 -3.09 -18.01
N LYS A 84 24.74 -2.53 -18.34
CA LYS A 84 25.91 -2.44 -17.44
C LYS A 84 26.47 -3.79 -16.99
N GLY A 85 26.35 -4.85 -17.78
CA GLY A 85 27.04 -6.13 -17.52
C GLY A 85 26.30 -6.99 -16.52
N GLN A 86 25.07 -7.33 -16.86
CA GLN A 86 24.15 -8.12 -16.05
C GLN A 86 23.71 -9.38 -16.78
N ASP A 87 23.39 -10.41 -16.02
CA ASP A 87 22.67 -11.58 -16.52
C ASP A 87 21.20 -11.43 -16.09
N ILE A 88 20.30 -11.25 -17.06
CA ILE A 88 18.88 -10.96 -16.84
C ILE A 88 18.04 -12.18 -17.21
N GLU A 89 17.17 -12.58 -16.30
CA GLU A 89 16.18 -13.64 -16.48
C GLU A 89 14.78 -13.07 -16.23
N THR A 90 13.81 -13.43 -17.07
CA THR A 90 12.43 -12.94 -16.95
C THR A 90 11.46 -14.10 -16.79
N TYR A 91 10.59 -14.00 -15.79
CA TYR A 91 9.56 -14.99 -15.47
C TYR A 91 8.21 -14.27 -15.37
N LYS A 92 7.44 -14.25 -16.48
CA LYS A 92 6.13 -13.57 -16.55
C LYS A 92 6.21 -12.12 -16.03
N ASP A 93 5.82 -11.87 -14.79
CA ASP A 93 5.74 -10.56 -14.15
C ASP A 93 6.95 -10.18 -13.29
N VAL A 94 7.99 -11.01 -13.30
CA VAL A 94 9.23 -10.81 -12.54
C VAL A 94 10.42 -10.72 -13.48
N LEU A 95 11.23 -9.68 -13.32
CA LEU A 95 12.58 -9.58 -13.88
C LEU A 95 13.59 -9.83 -12.75
N GLN A 96 14.48 -10.80 -12.94
CA GLN A 96 15.59 -11.08 -12.05
C GLN A 96 16.89 -10.76 -12.75
N SER A 97 17.82 -10.16 -12.03
CA SER A 97 19.12 -9.79 -12.59
C SER A 97 20.22 -10.09 -11.59
N ARG A 98 21.33 -10.62 -12.10
CA ARG A 98 22.57 -10.82 -11.36
C ARG A 98 23.67 -9.97 -11.99
N LEU A 99 24.38 -9.21 -11.17
CA LEU A 99 25.49 -8.39 -11.64
C LEU A 99 26.71 -9.29 -11.86
N LYS A 100 27.36 -9.18 -13.03
CA LYS A 100 28.64 -9.89 -13.29
C LYS A 100 29.75 -9.43 -12.35
N LYS A 101 29.69 -8.17 -11.93
CA LYS A 101 30.57 -7.57 -10.92
C LYS A 101 29.71 -6.92 -9.82
N PRO A 102 29.84 -7.34 -8.55
CA PRO A 102 29.14 -6.69 -7.45
C PRO A 102 29.50 -5.21 -7.33
N VAL A 103 28.53 -4.40 -6.89
CA VAL A 103 28.67 -2.94 -6.75
C VAL A 103 28.71 -2.57 -5.26
N PRO A 104 29.85 -2.07 -4.74
CA PRO A 104 29.94 -1.66 -3.34
C PRO A 104 28.96 -0.52 -3.00
N ILE A 105 28.21 -0.67 -1.91
CA ILE A 105 27.33 0.35 -1.39
C ILE A 105 28.18 1.44 -0.73
N ALA A 106 27.92 2.69 -1.09
CA ALA A 106 28.63 3.83 -0.52
C ALA A 106 28.49 3.88 1.02
N LYS A 107 29.59 4.18 1.74
CA LYS A 107 29.56 4.30 3.21
C LYS A 107 28.77 5.53 3.67
N THR A 108 28.88 6.63 2.92
CA THR A 108 28.19 7.91 3.11
C THR A 108 27.23 8.15 1.95
N ASN A 109 26.20 8.99 2.13
CA ASN A 109 25.20 9.30 1.10
C ASN A 109 24.57 8.04 0.48
N LYS A 110 24.25 7.06 1.33
CA LYS A 110 23.70 5.75 0.95
C LYS A 110 22.45 5.86 0.09
N ILE A 111 21.45 6.63 0.53
CA ILE A 111 20.16 6.72 -0.17
C ILE A 111 20.31 7.33 -1.58
N PRO A 112 20.96 8.50 -1.76
CA PRO A 112 21.22 9.03 -3.11
C PRO A 112 22.02 8.07 -4.01
N PHE A 113 23.01 7.37 -3.46
CA PHE A 113 23.77 6.36 -4.20
C PHE A 113 22.87 5.22 -4.69
N LEU A 114 22.02 4.68 -3.80
CA LEU A 114 21.11 3.58 -4.13
C LEU A 114 20.04 4.02 -5.14
N GLU A 115 19.50 5.24 -5.01
CA GLU A 115 18.59 5.81 -6.01
C GLU A 115 19.25 5.93 -7.39
N ASN A 116 20.51 6.37 -7.44
CA ASN A 116 21.27 6.42 -8.69
C ASN A 116 21.53 5.02 -9.25
N PHE A 117 21.86 4.05 -8.40
CA PHE A 117 22.00 2.65 -8.79
C PHE A 117 20.70 2.14 -9.45
N VAL A 118 19.54 2.35 -8.82
CA VAL A 118 18.25 1.93 -9.38
C VAL A 118 17.99 2.58 -10.73
N LYS A 119 18.22 3.90 -10.86
CA LYS A 119 18.02 4.62 -12.12
C LYS A 119 18.89 4.09 -13.27
N GLU A 120 20.15 3.77 -13.00
CA GLU A 120 21.12 3.35 -14.02
C GLU A 120 21.01 1.87 -14.39
N TYR A 121 20.80 1.00 -13.41
CA TYR A 121 20.90 -0.46 -13.58
C TYR A 121 19.55 -1.13 -13.83
N ILE A 122 18.44 -0.50 -13.43
CA ILE A 122 17.13 -1.15 -13.43
C ILE A 122 16.24 -0.57 -14.53
N TRP A 123 15.49 -1.43 -15.21
CA TRP A 123 14.55 -1.00 -16.23
C TRP A 123 13.52 -0.06 -15.60
N ASN A 124 13.31 1.12 -16.21
CA ASN A 124 12.42 2.14 -15.67
C ASN A 124 12.68 2.52 -14.20
N GLY A 125 13.94 2.44 -13.74
CA GLY A 125 14.33 2.67 -12.35
C GLY A 125 13.95 4.05 -11.79
N GLY A 126 13.81 5.06 -12.66
CA GLY A 126 13.33 6.39 -12.26
C GLY A 126 11.90 6.42 -11.69
N SER A 127 11.13 5.35 -11.87
CA SER A 127 9.78 5.22 -11.32
C SER A 127 9.75 4.65 -9.90
N TYR A 128 10.91 4.41 -9.27
CA TYR A 128 11.00 3.84 -7.93
C TYR A 128 11.73 4.77 -6.98
N ARG A 129 11.36 4.74 -5.70
CA ARG A 129 12.06 5.45 -4.63
C ARG A 129 12.30 4.54 -3.44
N TYR A 130 13.29 4.89 -2.63
CA TYR A 130 13.64 4.12 -1.44
C TYR A 130 12.44 4.00 -0.50
N CYS A 131 12.16 2.79 -0.04
CA CYS A 131 11.10 2.51 0.93
C CYS A 131 11.69 2.08 2.27
N GLN A 132 12.44 0.99 2.26
CA GLN A 132 12.90 0.34 3.48
C GLN A 132 14.14 -0.52 3.20
N ILE A 133 14.86 -0.82 4.27
CA ILE A 133 15.90 -1.84 4.28
C ILE A 133 15.55 -2.89 5.33
N ASP A 134 15.65 -4.15 4.94
CA ASP A 134 15.67 -5.27 5.86
C ASP A 134 17.12 -5.78 5.99
N GLN A 135 17.67 -5.59 7.18
CA GLN A 135 19.03 -6.01 7.50
C GLN A 135 19.14 -7.53 7.68
N ASN A 136 18.05 -8.19 8.10
CA ASN A 136 18.04 -9.63 8.35
C ASN A 136 18.14 -10.39 7.03
N SER A 137 17.28 -10.07 6.06
CA SER A 137 17.30 -10.67 4.73
C SER A 137 18.34 -10.06 3.77
N LYS A 138 19.07 -9.03 4.21
CA LYS A 138 19.98 -8.21 3.39
C LYS A 138 19.32 -7.72 2.10
N THR A 139 18.15 -7.12 2.25
CA THR A 139 17.33 -6.64 1.14
C THR A 139 17.05 -5.15 1.29
N ILE A 140 17.21 -4.40 0.19
CA ILE A 140 16.81 -2.99 0.11
C ILE A 140 15.61 -2.91 -0.83
N TYR A 141 14.51 -2.35 -0.34
CA TYR A 141 13.26 -2.23 -1.07
C TYR A 141 13.11 -0.83 -1.65
N PHE A 142 12.81 -0.79 -2.94
CA PHE A 142 12.46 0.39 -3.69
C PHE A 142 11.06 0.22 -4.24
N CYS A 143 10.09 1.01 -3.76
CA CYS A 143 8.71 0.89 -4.23
C CYS A 143 8.46 1.84 -5.39
N GLN A 144 7.60 1.39 -6.30
CA GLN A 144 7.17 2.22 -7.42
C GLN A 144 6.40 3.44 -6.90
N THR A 145 6.49 4.54 -7.64
CA THR A 145 5.74 5.75 -7.35
C THR A 145 4.60 5.98 -8.34
N TYR A 146 3.50 6.56 -7.85
CA TYR A 146 2.44 7.15 -8.65
C TYR A 146 2.16 8.56 -8.14
N LYS A 147 2.19 9.56 -9.04
CA LYS A 147 2.07 10.99 -8.71
C LYS A 147 2.95 11.41 -7.53
N ASP A 148 4.23 11.04 -7.59
CA ASP A 148 5.22 11.32 -6.55
C ASP A 148 4.88 10.78 -5.15
N ARG A 149 4.11 9.69 -5.07
CA ARG A 149 3.82 8.96 -3.83
C ARG A 149 4.12 7.49 -3.96
N LEU A 150 4.58 6.87 -2.87
CA LEU A 150 4.95 5.46 -2.86
C LEU A 150 3.71 4.56 -2.99
N ILE A 151 3.85 3.50 -3.77
CA ILE A 151 2.94 2.35 -3.78
C ILE A 151 3.57 1.26 -2.92
N TYR A 152 3.13 1.13 -1.68
CA TYR A 152 3.57 0.09 -0.75
C TYR A 152 2.93 -1.25 -1.16
N ASN A 153 3.55 -1.93 -2.13
CA ASN A 153 3.16 -3.25 -2.61
C ASN A 153 4.39 -4.03 -3.07
N ILE A 154 4.89 -4.88 -2.19
CA ILE A 154 6.04 -5.74 -2.46
C ILE A 154 5.72 -6.87 -3.44
N GLU A 155 4.47 -7.33 -3.49
CA GLU A 155 4.10 -8.45 -4.35
C GLU A 155 4.04 -8.07 -5.83
N SER A 156 3.89 -6.80 -6.19
CA SER A 156 3.63 -6.41 -7.58
C SER A 156 4.29 -5.11 -8.05
N SER A 157 4.87 -4.32 -7.15
CA SER A 157 5.25 -2.92 -7.43
C SER A 157 6.56 -2.50 -6.74
N VAL A 158 7.57 -3.36 -6.77
CA VAL A 158 8.81 -3.21 -6.00
C VAL A 158 10.05 -3.65 -6.76
N VAL A 159 11.18 -3.08 -6.37
CA VAL A 159 12.51 -3.60 -6.63
C VAL A 159 13.11 -4.07 -5.30
N GLU A 160 13.51 -5.34 -5.26
CA GLU A 160 14.23 -5.96 -4.16
C GLU A 160 15.72 -6.05 -4.53
N ILE A 161 16.57 -5.21 -3.93
CA ILE A 161 18.02 -5.25 -4.15
C ILE A 161 18.66 -6.12 -3.07
N LYS A 162 19.43 -7.14 -3.49
CA LYS A 162 20.17 -8.02 -2.57
C LYS A 162 21.63 -7.59 -2.47
N TYR A 163 22.14 -7.52 -1.24
CA TYR A 163 23.53 -7.20 -0.96
C TYR A 163 24.20 -8.27 -0.07
N ASN A 164 25.53 -8.39 -0.18
CA ASN A 164 26.30 -9.39 0.55
C ASN A 164 26.89 -8.83 1.87
N ASP A 165 27.58 -9.69 2.64
CA ASP A 165 28.27 -9.30 3.90
C ASP A 165 29.34 -8.21 3.72
N LYS A 166 29.84 -8.01 2.50
CA LYS A 166 30.79 -6.95 2.17
C LYS A 166 30.10 -5.63 1.82
N ASN A 167 28.78 -5.53 1.99
CA ASN A 167 27.95 -4.42 1.55
C ASN A 167 28.05 -4.15 0.04
N GLU A 168 28.07 -5.21 -0.77
CA GLU A 168 28.07 -5.09 -2.23
C GLU A 168 26.76 -5.63 -2.80
N ILE A 169 26.12 -4.83 -3.66
CA ILE A 169 24.93 -5.24 -4.41
C ILE A 169 25.36 -6.29 -5.43
N TYR A 170 24.67 -7.43 -5.47
CA TYR A 170 25.01 -8.52 -6.40
C TYR A 170 23.83 -8.98 -7.26
N ALA A 171 22.60 -8.69 -6.85
CA ALA A 171 21.41 -9.07 -7.59
C ALA A 171 20.23 -8.14 -7.26
N TYR A 172 19.24 -8.13 -8.14
CA TYR A 172 17.95 -7.55 -7.83
C TYR A 172 16.81 -8.34 -8.48
N ARG A 173 15.63 -8.22 -7.88
CA ARG A 173 14.35 -8.63 -8.46
C ARG A 173 13.50 -7.39 -8.68
N GLN A 174 12.81 -7.33 -9.81
CA GLN A 174 11.95 -6.22 -10.17
C GLN A 174 10.55 -6.74 -10.54
N ARG A 175 9.54 -6.08 -9.98
CA ARG A 175 8.13 -6.11 -10.39
C ARG A 175 7.67 -4.69 -10.67
N TYR A 176 6.81 -4.51 -11.66
CA TYR A 176 6.35 -3.20 -12.10
C TYR A 176 4.85 -3.24 -12.41
N LEU A 177 4.14 -2.18 -12.03
CA LEU A 177 2.76 -1.95 -12.43
C LEU A 177 2.72 -0.98 -13.61
N GLU A 178 2.15 -1.42 -14.72
CA GLU A 178 1.90 -0.58 -15.89
C GLU A 178 0.43 -0.17 -16.00
N ASN A 179 0.17 0.88 -16.77
CA ASN A 179 -1.18 1.40 -17.03
C ASN A 179 -1.95 1.82 -15.77
N LEU A 180 -1.25 2.38 -14.78
CA LEU A 180 -1.86 2.93 -13.56
C LEU A 180 -2.84 4.05 -13.90
N LYS A 181 -4.10 3.92 -13.49
CA LYS A 181 -5.18 4.88 -13.75
C LYS A 181 -6.14 4.96 -12.57
N GLU A 182 -6.67 6.15 -12.34
CA GLU A 182 -7.78 6.38 -11.43
C GLU A 182 -9.01 5.60 -11.89
N MET A 183 -9.75 5.01 -10.93
CA MET A 183 -10.93 4.21 -11.21
C MET A 183 -12.22 5.02 -11.29
N VAL A 184 -12.16 6.31 -10.95
CA VAL A 184 -13.29 7.23 -11.02
C VAL A 184 -12.90 8.45 -11.83
N ASP A 185 -13.90 9.08 -12.46
CA ASP A 185 -13.70 10.37 -13.10
C ASP A 185 -13.31 11.43 -12.08
N LYS A 186 -12.53 12.44 -12.51
CA LYS A 186 -12.07 13.55 -11.67
C LYS A 186 -13.21 14.28 -10.92
N LYS A 187 -14.43 14.22 -11.45
CA LYS A 187 -15.63 14.84 -10.86
C LYS A 187 -16.19 14.06 -9.65
N ASN A 188 -15.82 12.79 -9.51
CA ASN A 188 -16.34 11.86 -8.50
C ASN A 188 -15.26 11.47 -7.46
N ILE A 189 -14.14 12.19 -7.44
CA ILE A 189 -13.06 11.96 -6.47
C ILE A 189 -13.57 12.33 -5.06
N GLN A 190 -13.36 11.42 -4.11
CA GLN A 190 -13.77 11.60 -2.73
C GLN A 190 -12.67 12.31 -1.94
N GLU A 191 -13.07 13.03 -0.89
CA GLU A 191 -12.12 13.56 0.07
C GLU A 191 -11.55 12.41 0.89
N ALA A 192 -10.22 12.37 0.98
CA ALA A 192 -9.53 11.40 1.81
C ALA A 192 -9.74 11.73 3.29
N LEU A 193 -9.89 10.70 4.10
CA LEU A 193 -9.91 10.78 5.56
C LEU A 193 -8.71 11.63 6.04
N PRO A 194 -8.92 12.59 6.95
CA PRO A 194 -7.82 13.30 7.58
C PRO A 194 -6.88 12.37 8.33
N ALA A 195 -5.59 12.71 8.42
CA ALA A 195 -4.60 11.90 9.12
C ALA A 195 -4.97 11.59 10.59
N ILE A 196 -5.60 12.54 11.29
CA ILE A 196 -6.04 12.33 12.68
C ILE A 196 -7.14 11.26 12.77
N LYS A 197 -8.05 11.18 11.79
CA LYS A 197 -9.06 10.12 11.72
C LYS A 197 -8.43 8.76 11.44
N ALA A 198 -7.32 8.70 10.70
CA ALA A 198 -6.58 7.45 10.53
C ALA A 198 -5.93 6.97 11.84
N ILE A 199 -5.41 7.90 12.65
CA ILE A 199 -4.90 7.59 14.00
C ILE A 199 -6.03 7.16 14.93
N GLU A 200 -7.17 7.84 14.88
CA GLU A 200 -8.39 7.47 15.61
C GLU A 200 -8.81 6.04 15.31
N ASN A 201 -8.78 5.63 14.03
CA ASN A 201 -9.09 4.26 13.65
C ASN A 201 -8.14 3.26 14.32
N LEU A 202 -6.83 3.52 14.34
CA LEU A 202 -5.87 2.67 15.05
C LEU A 202 -6.18 2.61 16.55
N PHE A 203 -6.49 3.75 17.17
CA PHE A 203 -6.82 3.83 18.60
C PHE A 203 -8.08 3.02 18.94
N VAL A 204 -9.19 3.28 18.25
CA VAL A 204 -10.50 2.63 18.47
C VAL A 204 -10.46 1.12 18.18
N LYS A 205 -9.49 0.66 17.38
CA LYS A 205 -9.28 -0.76 17.07
C LYS A 205 -8.23 -1.43 17.97
N ASP A 206 -7.82 -0.78 19.07
CA ASP A 206 -6.83 -1.28 20.03
C ASP A 206 -5.46 -1.60 19.38
N GLU A 207 -5.12 -0.95 18.26
CA GLU A 207 -3.82 -1.06 17.60
C GLU A 207 -2.77 -0.10 18.19
N LEU A 208 -3.21 0.88 18.99
CA LEU A 208 -2.33 1.76 19.76
C LEU A 208 -2.46 1.42 21.25
N LYS A 209 -1.31 1.23 21.91
CA LYS A 209 -1.22 0.99 23.34
C LYS A 209 -0.85 2.26 24.08
N PRO A 210 -1.17 2.36 25.39
CA PRO A 210 -0.69 3.47 26.21
C PRO A 210 0.83 3.67 26.09
N SER A 211 1.26 4.93 26.04
CA SER A 211 2.65 5.36 25.82
C SER A 211 3.24 5.08 24.44
N ASP A 212 2.46 4.60 23.46
CA ASP A 212 2.96 4.44 22.09
C ASP A 212 3.33 5.78 21.43
N ARG A 213 4.28 5.70 20.50
CA ARG A 213 4.79 6.85 19.75
C ARG A 213 4.56 6.66 18.27
N ILE A 214 3.74 7.48 17.67
CA ILE A 214 3.55 7.54 16.23
C ILE A 214 4.67 8.39 15.63
N THR A 215 5.68 7.73 15.08
CA THR A 215 6.93 8.36 14.64
C THR A 215 6.93 8.77 13.17
N LYS A 216 5.96 8.29 12.39
CA LYS A 216 5.79 8.68 10.98
C LYS A 216 4.32 8.66 10.61
N VAL A 217 3.89 9.67 9.85
CA VAL A 217 2.59 9.72 9.19
C VAL A 217 2.80 10.29 7.79
N ASP A 218 2.70 9.44 6.77
CA ASP A 218 2.75 9.87 5.37
C ASP A 218 1.62 9.28 4.53
N PHE A 219 1.47 9.80 3.31
CA PHE A 219 0.39 9.42 2.41
C PHE A 219 0.96 8.70 1.18
N GLY A 220 0.38 7.55 0.87
CA GLY A 220 0.76 6.75 -0.27
C GLY A 220 -0.40 5.95 -0.82
N TYR A 221 -0.05 4.87 -1.50
CA TYR A 221 -0.99 3.87 -1.98
C TYR A 221 -0.60 2.51 -1.42
N TYR A 222 -1.59 1.69 -1.10
CA TYR A 222 -1.39 0.34 -0.60
C TYR A 222 -2.32 -0.63 -1.35
N THR A 223 -1.87 -1.86 -1.58
CA THR A 223 -2.64 -2.84 -2.36
C THR A 223 -3.58 -3.64 -1.48
N VAL A 224 -4.88 -3.59 -1.79
CA VAL A 224 -5.90 -4.19 -0.93
C VAL A 224 -6.06 -5.69 -1.22
N ILE A 225 -6.09 -6.09 -2.50
CA ILE A 225 -6.29 -7.49 -2.92
C ILE A 225 -5.67 -7.73 -4.30
N PRO A 226 -4.81 -8.76 -4.49
CA PRO A 226 -4.43 -9.22 -5.82
C PRO A 226 -5.60 -9.98 -6.46
N LEU A 227 -6.09 -9.54 -7.63
CA LEU A 227 -7.02 -10.36 -8.40
C LEU A 227 -6.26 -11.45 -9.17
N SER A 228 -6.89 -12.62 -9.31
CA SER A 228 -6.39 -13.73 -10.14
C SER A 228 -6.20 -13.37 -11.62
N THR A 229 -6.80 -12.26 -12.06
CA THR A 229 -6.73 -11.75 -13.44
C THR A 229 -5.45 -10.96 -13.74
N GLY A 230 -4.58 -10.70 -12.74
CA GLY A 230 -3.36 -9.90 -12.91
C GLY A 230 -3.56 -8.38 -12.81
N VAL A 231 -4.82 -7.93 -12.77
CA VAL A 231 -5.22 -6.56 -12.41
C VAL A 231 -5.03 -6.36 -10.91
N LYS A 232 -4.48 -5.22 -10.51
CA LYS A 232 -4.28 -4.84 -9.11
C LYS A 232 -5.13 -3.63 -8.77
N PHE A 233 -5.85 -3.71 -7.67
CA PHE A 233 -6.57 -2.59 -7.07
C PHE A 233 -5.78 -2.03 -5.90
N ILE A 234 -5.59 -0.73 -5.91
CA ILE A 234 -4.69 -0.07 -4.98
C ILE A 234 -5.45 1.10 -4.36
N ALA A 235 -5.56 1.05 -3.04
CA ALA A 235 -6.21 2.09 -2.25
C ALA A 235 -5.23 3.23 -1.98
N PRO A 236 -5.69 4.48 -1.98
CA PRO A 236 -4.97 5.54 -1.27
C PRO A 236 -4.98 5.22 0.23
N ALA A 237 -3.86 5.41 0.91
CA ALA A 237 -3.71 5.03 2.31
C ALA A 237 -2.77 5.95 3.09
N TRP A 238 -3.07 6.13 4.37
CA TRP A 238 -2.14 6.67 5.35
C TRP A 238 -1.18 5.58 5.80
N HIS A 239 0.12 5.83 5.67
CA HIS A 239 1.18 5.02 6.27
C HIS A 239 1.54 5.60 7.63
N ILE A 240 1.30 4.82 8.68
CA ILE A 240 1.53 5.21 10.06
C ILE A 240 2.56 4.25 10.64
N VAL A 241 3.66 4.79 11.18
CA VAL A 241 4.69 3.98 11.85
C VAL A 241 4.62 4.21 13.34
N VAL A 242 4.42 3.13 14.10
CA VAL A 242 4.35 3.12 15.56
C VAL A 242 5.65 2.57 16.13
N ASN A 243 6.23 3.30 17.09
CA ASN A 243 7.47 2.98 17.80
C ASN A 243 8.66 2.67 16.89
N GLU A 244 8.70 3.22 15.67
CA GLU A 244 9.71 2.93 14.63
C GLU A 244 9.79 1.44 14.22
N GLN A 245 8.76 0.66 14.56
CA GLN A 245 8.80 -0.79 14.43
C GLN A 245 7.65 -1.36 13.62
N GLN A 246 6.44 -0.83 13.82
CA GLN A 246 5.23 -1.39 13.23
C GLN A 246 4.65 -0.44 12.19
N ASP A 247 4.51 -0.95 10.97
CA ASP A 247 3.87 -0.27 9.86
C ASP A 247 2.37 -0.59 9.84
N TYR A 248 1.56 0.46 9.80
CA TYR A 248 0.12 0.41 9.61
C TYR A 248 -0.27 1.16 8.34
N PHE A 249 -1.20 0.59 7.58
CA PHE A 249 -1.83 1.23 6.44
C PHE A 249 -3.31 1.39 6.70
N VAL A 250 -3.77 2.63 6.76
CA VAL A 250 -5.20 2.94 6.92
C VAL A 250 -5.74 3.43 5.58
N ASN A 251 -6.69 2.68 5.02
CA ASN A 251 -7.36 3.06 3.78
C ASN A 251 -7.95 4.47 3.94
N ALA A 252 -7.54 5.39 3.08
CA ALA A 252 -7.88 6.80 3.20
C ALA A 252 -9.29 7.14 2.71
N ILE A 253 -10.05 6.18 2.19
CA ILE A 253 -11.47 6.35 1.79
C ILE A 253 -12.37 5.62 2.79
N GLU A 254 -12.01 4.40 3.18
CA GLU A 254 -12.90 3.53 3.98
C GLU A 254 -12.48 3.37 5.44
N GLY A 255 -11.29 3.83 5.81
CA GLY A 255 -10.78 3.76 7.18
C GLY A 255 -10.30 2.37 7.62
N GLN A 256 -10.40 1.35 6.75
CA GLN A 256 -9.93 0.00 7.05
C GLN A 256 -8.42 -0.01 7.35
N ILE A 257 -8.05 -0.69 8.43
CA ILE A 257 -6.66 -0.85 8.86
C ILE A 257 -6.10 -2.14 8.29
N ILE A 258 -4.86 -2.06 7.81
CA ILE A 258 -4.06 -3.19 7.38
C ILE A 258 -2.72 -3.08 8.12
N LYS A 259 -2.38 -4.13 8.85
CA LYS A 259 -1.12 -4.27 9.57
C LYS A 259 -0.17 -5.11 8.72
N ILE A 260 1.04 -4.62 8.48
CA ILE A 260 2.09 -5.39 7.79
C ILE A 260 3.08 -5.86 8.84
N ASP A 261 3.14 -7.17 9.05
CA ASP A 261 4.17 -7.74 9.92
C ASP A 261 5.52 -7.76 9.19
N LYS A 262 6.63 -7.62 9.93
CA LYS A 262 7.98 -7.57 9.35
C LYS A 262 8.31 -8.78 8.47
N GLU A 263 7.74 -9.95 8.79
CA GLU A 263 7.95 -11.19 8.02
C GLU A 263 7.38 -11.10 6.59
N GLN A 264 6.30 -10.33 6.39
CA GLN A 264 5.71 -10.16 5.06
C GLN A 264 6.67 -9.46 4.10
N TRP A 265 7.60 -8.63 4.59
CA TRP A 265 8.64 -8.04 3.73
C TRP A 265 9.65 -9.09 3.20
N SER A 266 9.80 -10.22 3.89
CA SER A 266 10.91 -11.18 3.68
C SER A 266 10.58 -12.40 2.81
N GLU A 267 9.31 -12.62 2.44
CA GLU A 267 8.85 -13.75 1.61
C GLU A 267 9.12 -13.59 0.10
#